data_AF-A0AAW4YD09-F1
#
_entry.id   AF-A0AAW4YD09-F1
#
_cell.length_a   1.000
_cell.length_b   1.000
_cell.length_c   1.000
_cell.angle_alpha   90.00
_cell.angle_beta   90.00
_cell.angle_gamma   90.00
#
_symmetry.space_group_name_H-M   'P 1'
#
loop_
_entity.id
_entity.type
_entity.pdbx_description
1 polymer ?
#
loop_
_entity_poly.entity_id
_entity_poly.type
_entity_poly.pdbx_seq_one_letter_code
_entity_poly.pdbx_strand_id
1 'polypeptide(L)'
;YQRSWLMMLLICNILGMIYGYIWYGEQLSHTPWQFKIFVPDSPTAILFLVISISLILIRKQNSIIDALAFVTLFKYGIWAVIMNILFIIEQGDITVNGLVLMFSHSIMAVQAIYFYPRFKR
;
A
#
# COMPACT_ATOMS: atom_id res chain seq x y z
N TYR A 1 -8.23 19.23 -1.54
CA TYR A 1 -7.60 18.50 -2.66
C TYR A 1 -8.33 18.80 -3.95
N GLN A 2 -7.59 19.01 -5.05
CA GLN A 2 -8.22 19.09 -6.37
C GLN A 2 -8.78 17.72 -6.76
N ARG A 3 -9.99 17.68 -7.33
CA ARG A 3 -10.67 16.43 -7.67
C ARG A 3 -9.88 15.61 -8.69
N SER A 4 -9.27 16.25 -9.66
CA SER A 4 -8.38 15.64 -10.66
C SER A 4 -7.20 14.91 -10.00
N TRP A 5 -6.55 15.54 -9.02
CA TRP A 5 -5.44 14.96 -8.29
C TRP A 5 -5.84 13.70 -7.50
N LEU A 6 -6.99 13.74 -6.81
CA LEU A 6 -7.50 12.57 -6.10
C LEU A 6 -7.87 11.43 -7.05
N MET A 7 -8.44 11.73 -8.22
CA MET A 7 -8.74 10.72 -9.25
C MET A 7 -7.47 10.08 -9.80
N MET A 8 -6.43 10.87 -10.06
CA MET A 8 -5.14 10.35 -10.50
C MET A 8 -4.54 9.41 -9.45
N LEU A 9 -4.49 9.83 -8.18
CA LEU A 9 -4.01 9.00 -7.07
C LEU A 9 -4.85 7.72 -6.92
N LEU A 10 -6.17 7.80 -7.07
CA LEU A 10 -7.06 6.64 -7.01
C LEU A 10 -6.72 5.62 -8.11
N ILE A 11 -6.59 6.07 -9.36
CA ILE A 11 -6.30 5.19 -10.50
C ILE A 11 -4.92 4.54 -10.34
N CYS A 12 -3.89 5.32 -9.99
CA CYS A 12 -2.55 4.79 -9.77
C CYS A 12 -2.52 3.74 -8.65
N ASN A 13 -3.24 4.00 -7.55
CA ASN A 13 -3.33 3.04 -6.44
C ASN A 13 -4.12 1.78 -6.81
N ILE A 14 -5.19 1.88 -7.60
CA ILE A 14 -5.91 0.70 -8.09
C ILE A 14 -5.00 -0.17 -8.96
N LEU A 15 -4.25 0.44 -9.88
CA LEU A 15 -3.29 -0.29 -10.72
C LEU A 15 -2.19 -0.94 -9.89
N GLY A 16 -1.63 -0.21 -8.91
CA GLY A 16 -0.63 -0.74 -7.99
C GLY A 16 -1.16 -1.90 -7.14
N MET A 17 -2.40 -1.81 -6.66
CA MET A 17 -3.07 -2.88 -5.92
C MET A 17 -3.25 -4.14 -6.79
N ILE A 18 -3.71 -4.00 -8.04
CA ILE A 18 -3.86 -5.13 -8.97
C ILE A 18 -2.51 -5.80 -9.21
N TYR A 19 -1.47 -5.01 -9.51
CA TYR A 19 -0.12 -5.53 -9.68
C TYR A 19 0.39 -6.26 -8.42
N GLY A 20 0.14 -5.69 -7.24
CA GLY A 20 0.47 -6.33 -5.97
C GLY A 20 -0.22 -7.67 -5.77
N TYR A 21 -1.52 -7.78 -6.07
CA TYR A 21 -2.21 -9.08 -5.99
C TYR A 21 -1.66 -10.11 -6.98
N ILE A 22 -1.26 -9.69 -8.18
CA ILE A 22 -0.60 -10.57 -9.15
C ILE A 22 0.75 -11.06 -8.61
N TRP A 23 1.54 -10.17 -7.99
CA TRP A 23 2.81 -10.52 -7.36
C TRP A 23 2.65 -11.60 -6.27
N TYR A 24 1.58 -11.50 -5.47
CA TYR A 24 1.25 -12.49 -4.45
C TYR A 24 0.62 -13.78 -4.99
N GLY A 25 0.37 -13.89 -6.30
CA GLY A 25 -0.41 -14.98 -6.90
C GLY A 25 0.14 -16.38 -6.58
N GLU A 26 1.44 -16.58 -6.73
CA GLU A 26 2.09 -17.87 -6.42
C GLU A 26 1.95 -18.21 -4.94
N GLN A 27 2.26 -17.28 -4.05
CA GLN A 27 2.13 -17.46 -2.60
C GLN A 27 0.69 -17.77 -2.17
N LEU A 28 -0.29 -17.09 -2.76
CA LEU A 28 -1.72 -17.31 -2.50
C LEU A 28 -2.22 -18.66 -2.99
N SER A 29 -1.57 -19.26 -3.99
CA SER A 29 -1.93 -20.60 -4.48
C SER A 29 -1.59 -21.69 -3.46
N HIS A 30 -0.49 -21.51 -2.72
CA HIS A 30 -0.02 -22.44 -1.69
C HIS A 30 -0.58 -22.14 -0.29
N THR A 31 -1.21 -20.98 -0.11
CA THR A 31 -1.77 -20.57 1.18
C THR A 31 -3.14 -21.22 1.42
N PRO A 32 -3.39 -21.84 2.60
CA PRO A 32 -4.74 -22.27 3.00
C PRO A 32 -5.76 -21.13 2.94
N TRP A 33 -6.98 -21.43 2.52
CA TRP A 33 -8.01 -20.42 2.21
C TRP A 33 -8.25 -19.41 3.36
N GLN A 34 -8.23 -19.88 4.61
CA GLN A 34 -8.45 -19.07 5.81
C GLN A 34 -7.39 -17.97 6.04
N PHE A 35 -6.17 -18.13 5.50
CA PHE A 35 -5.09 -17.16 5.65
C PHE A 35 -4.94 -16.24 4.44
N LYS A 36 -5.62 -16.52 3.32
CA LYS A 36 -5.49 -15.74 2.07
C LYS A 36 -5.84 -14.26 2.23
N ILE A 37 -6.67 -13.90 3.21
CA ILE A 37 -7.01 -12.49 3.50
C ILE A 37 -5.88 -11.74 4.21
N PHE A 38 -4.99 -12.44 4.92
CA PHE A 38 -3.90 -11.84 5.70
C PHE A 38 -2.55 -11.87 4.98
N VAL A 39 -2.42 -12.67 3.93
CA VAL A 39 -1.18 -12.82 3.15
C VAL A 39 -0.82 -11.59 2.31
N PRO A 40 -1.73 -10.98 1.52
CA PRO A 40 -1.39 -9.85 0.68
C PRO A 40 -1.38 -8.58 1.54
N ASP A 41 -0.27 -8.35 2.21
CA ASP A 41 -0.10 -7.27 3.17
C ASP A 41 -0.18 -5.87 2.53
N SER A 42 0.72 -5.56 1.60
CA SER A 42 0.78 -4.27 0.91
C SER A 42 -0.40 -4.01 -0.03
N PRO A 43 -0.94 -5.01 -0.78
CA PRO A 43 -2.17 -4.79 -1.55
C PRO A 43 -3.37 -4.45 -0.67
N THR A 44 -3.47 -5.05 0.52
CA THR A 44 -4.55 -4.74 1.47
C THR A 44 -4.42 -3.33 2.03
N ALA A 45 -3.19 -2.84 2.28
CA ALA A 45 -2.97 -1.44 2.68
C ALA A 45 -3.47 -0.46 1.61
N ILE A 46 -3.10 -0.70 0.34
CA ILE A 46 -3.55 0.13 -0.79
C ILE A 46 -5.07 0.03 -0.97
N LEU A 47 -5.67 -1.14 -0.77
CA LEU A 47 -7.13 -1.31 -0.80
C LEU A 47 -7.84 -0.36 0.17
N PHE A 48 -7.37 -0.27 1.43
CA PHE A 48 -7.95 0.67 2.39
C PHE A 48 -7.82 2.13 1.94
N LEU A 49 -6.67 2.51 1.35
CA LEU A 49 -6.48 3.85 0.80
C LEU A 49 -7.42 4.12 -0.39
N VAL A 50 -7.59 3.17 -1.30
CA VAL A 50 -8.51 3.27 -2.44
C VAL A 50 -9.94 3.50 -1.95
N ILE A 51 -10.37 2.74 -0.93
CA ILE A 51 -11.70 2.92 -0.32
C ILE A 51 -11.80 4.31 0.34
N SER A 52 -10.78 4.73 1.09
CA SER A 52 -10.74 6.05 1.73
C SER A 52 -10.83 7.20 0.72
N ILE A 53 -10.02 7.17 -0.35
CA ILE A 53 -10.06 8.18 -1.42
C ILE A 53 -11.43 8.18 -2.12
N SER A 54 -12.01 7.00 -2.36
CA SER A 54 -13.34 6.87 -2.95
C SER A 54 -14.43 7.49 -2.07
N LEU A 55 -14.38 7.27 -0.76
CA LEU A 55 -15.28 7.91 0.20
C LEU A 55 -15.12 9.43 0.17
N ILE A 56 -13.88 9.93 0.18
CA ILE A 56 -13.58 11.37 0.09
C ILE A 56 -14.18 11.98 -1.18
N LEU A 57 -14.11 11.30 -2.33
CA LEU A 57 -14.68 11.76 -3.60
C LEU A 57 -16.21 11.87 -3.57
N ILE A 58 -16.89 10.99 -2.83
CA ILE A 58 -18.36 11.00 -2.64
C ILE A 58 -18.76 11.88 -1.43
N ARG A 59 -17.81 12.62 -0.85
CA ARG A 59 -18.00 13.48 0.34
C ARG A 59 -18.45 12.70 1.58
N LYS A 60 -18.06 11.43 1.69
CA LYS A 60 -18.21 10.60 2.90
C LYS A 60 -16.84 10.40 3.56
N GLN A 61 -16.84 10.04 4.84
CA GLN A 61 -15.64 9.66 5.58
C GLN A 61 -15.96 8.47 6.49
N ASN A 62 -14.95 7.65 6.76
CA ASN A 62 -15.04 6.56 7.71
C ASN A 62 -13.72 6.47 8.47
N SER A 63 -13.73 6.92 9.73
CA SER A 63 -12.52 7.01 10.56
C SER A 63 -11.82 5.67 10.76
N ILE A 64 -12.56 4.54 10.71
CA ILE A 64 -11.97 3.20 10.82
C ILE A 64 -11.16 2.88 9.56
N ILE A 65 -11.74 3.10 8.38
CA ILE A 65 -11.05 2.85 7.11
C ILE A 65 -9.86 3.79 6.95
N ASP A 66 -10.02 5.06 7.32
CA ASP A 66 -8.97 6.07 7.28
C ASP A 66 -7.81 5.72 8.22
N ALA A 67 -8.11 5.25 9.43
CA ALA A 67 -7.09 4.77 10.38
C ALA A 67 -6.39 3.51 9.87
N LEU A 68 -7.14 2.54 9.32
CA LEU A 68 -6.57 1.33 8.73
C LEU A 68 -5.67 1.66 7.54
N ALA A 69 -6.10 2.54 6.63
CA ALA A 69 -5.30 3.01 5.51
C ALA A 69 -3.99 3.64 6.01
N PHE A 70 -4.07 4.57 6.96
CA PHE A 70 -2.87 5.20 7.52
C PHE A 70 -1.89 4.20 8.13
N VAL A 71 -2.36 3.39 9.10
CA VAL A 71 -1.50 2.51 9.88
C VAL A 71 -0.87 1.45 8.97
N THR A 72 -1.66 0.85 8.07
CA THR A 72 -1.16 -0.20 7.18
C THR A 72 -0.21 0.35 6.11
N LEU A 73 -0.52 1.48 5.45
CA LEU A 73 0.42 2.07 4.48
C LEU A 73 1.73 2.48 5.13
N PHE A 74 1.66 3.11 6.30
CA PHE A 74 2.86 3.58 6.99
C PHE A 74 3.71 2.40 7.46
N LYS A 75 3.09 1.40 8.10
CA LYS A 75 3.77 0.19 8.58
C LYS A 75 4.42 -0.56 7.44
N TYR A 76 3.65 -0.99 6.44
CA TYR A 76 4.16 -1.83 5.35
C TYR A 76 5.08 -1.08 4.41
N GLY A 77 4.83 0.23 4.20
CA GLY A 77 5.72 1.10 3.43
C GLY A 77 7.13 1.17 4.03
N ILE A 78 7.23 1.53 5.31
CA ILE A 78 8.54 1.63 6.00
C ILE A 78 9.17 0.25 6.18
N TRP A 79 8.39 -0.73 6.60
CA TRP A 79 8.90 -2.09 6.85
C TRP A 79 9.53 -2.69 5.59
N ALA A 80 8.86 -2.61 4.44
CA ALA A 80 9.40 -3.17 3.20
C ALA A 80 10.68 -2.47 2.74
N VAL A 81 10.78 -1.15 2.93
CA VAL A 81 12.02 -0.40 2.62
C VAL A 81 13.17 -0.88 3.49
N ILE A 82 12.95 -0.98 4.80
CA ILE A 82 13.97 -1.46 5.74
C ILE A 82 14.38 -2.90 5.41
N MET A 83 13.41 -3.80 5.17
CA MET A 83 13.70 -5.20 4.86
C MET A 83 14.49 -5.36 3.56
N ASN A 84 14.20 -4.59 2.53
CA ASN A 84 14.96 -4.63 1.29
C ASN A 84 16.38 -4.06 1.46
N ILE A 85 16.57 -3.01 2.27
CA ILE A 85 17.92 -2.51 2.60
C ILE A 85 18.73 -3.59 3.33
N LEU A 86 18.14 -4.22 4.36
CA LEU A 86 18.80 -5.30 5.10
C LEU A 86 19.13 -6.48 4.19
N PHE A 87 18.22 -6.85 3.29
CA PHE A 87 18.44 -7.91 2.32
C PHE A 87 19.63 -7.60 1.37
N ILE A 88 19.75 -6.36 0.90
CA ILE A 88 20.89 -5.92 0.07
C ILE A 88 22.20 -6.01 0.86
N ILE A 89 22.20 -5.60 2.13
CA ILE A 89 23.40 -5.68 2.99
C ILE A 89 23.83 -7.13 3.20
N GLU A 90 22.87 -8.02 3.48
CA GLU A 90 23.14 -9.44 3.75
C GLU A 90 23.60 -10.20 2.50
N GLN A 91 22.93 -10.00 1.37
CA GLN A 91 23.26 -10.69 0.12
C GLN A 91 24.45 -10.06 -0.61
N GLY A 92 24.79 -8.81 -0.31
CA GLY A 92 25.82 -8.05 -1.00
C GLY A 92 25.48 -7.72 -2.46
N ASP A 93 24.22 -7.86 -2.87
CA ASP A 93 23.76 -7.65 -4.24
C ASP A 93 22.49 -6.79 -4.30
N ILE A 94 22.36 -6.00 -5.37
CA ILE A 94 21.24 -5.09 -5.61
C ILE A 94 20.40 -5.66 -6.76
N THR A 95 19.25 -6.21 -6.41
CA THR A 95 18.30 -6.69 -7.42
C THR A 95 17.38 -5.58 -7.88
N VAL A 96 17.00 -5.60 -9.17
CA VAL A 96 16.01 -4.66 -9.74
C VAL A 96 14.68 -4.76 -9.00
N ASN A 97 14.25 -5.97 -8.65
CA ASN A 97 13.02 -6.20 -7.89
C ASN A 97 13.08 -5.53 -6.51
N GLY A 98 14.21 -5.64 -5.80
CA GLY A 98 14.40 -4.98 -4.51
C GLY A 98 14.33 -3.45 -4.62
N LEU A 99 14.93 -2.87 -5.65
CA LEU A 99 14.84 -1.42 -5.93
C LEU A 99 13.41 -0.96 -6.21
N VAL A 100 12.68 -1.68 -7.07
CA VAL A 100 11.28 -1.36 -7.40
C VAL A 100 10.39 -1.50 -6.16
N LEU A 101 10.59 -2.53 -5.35
CA LEU A 101 9.88 -2.72 -4.09
C LEU A 101 10.17 -1.58 -3.11
N MET A 102 11.43 -1.21 -2.89
CA MET A 102 11.78 -0.07 -2.04
C MET A 102 11.14 1.24 -2.52
N PHE A 103 11.20 1.52 -3.82
CA PHE A 103 10.66 2.76 -4.36
C PHE A 103 9.13 2.82 -4.21
N SER A 104 8.44 1.77 -4.63
CA SER A 104 6.97 1.69 -4.53
C SER A 104 6.48 1.76 -3.08
N HIS A 105 7.16 1.09 -2.14
CA HIS A 105 6.79 1.13 -0.73
C HIS A 105 7.17 2.45 -0.04
N SER A 106 8.22 3.14 -0.50
CA SER A 106 8.51 4.50 -0.07
C SER A 106 7.37 5.46 -0.44
N ILE A 107 6.81 5.32 -1.64
CA ILE A 107 5.64 6.09 -2.07
C ILE A 107 4.44 5.79 -1.14
N MET A 108 4.23 4.53 -0.76
CA MET A 108 3.16 4.19 0.20
C MET A 108 3.33 4.91 1.54
N ALA A 109 4.54 4.91 2.11
CA ALA A 109 4.81 5.60 3.36
C ALA A 109 4.55 7.12 3.25
N VAL A 110 4.97 7.73 2.14
CA VAL A 110 4.73 9.15 1.85
C VAL A 110 3.23 9.44 1.68
N GLN A 111 2.48 8.56 1.01
CA GLN A 111 1.03 8.70 0.86
C GLN A 111 0.31 8.64 2.21
N ALA A 112 0.73 7.77 3.13
CA ALA A 112 0.18 7.72 4.48
C ALA A 112 0.31 9.10 5.18
N ILE A 113 1.48 9.73 5.11
CA ILE A 113 1.71 11.07 5.67
C ILE A 113 0.90 12.13 4.95
N TYR A 114 0.82 12.06 3.62
CA TYR A 114 0.07 13.02 2.80
C TYR A 114 -1.42 13.04 3.15
N PHE A 115 -2.03 11.88 3.37
CA PHE A 115 -3.45 11.78 3.72
C PHE A 115 -3.74 11.95 5.22
N TYR A 116 -2.73 11.93 6.10
CA TYR A 116 -2.88 12.07 7.55
C TYR A 116 -3.73 13.28 8.00
N PRO A 117 -3.56 14.52 7.47
CA PRO A 117 -4.39 15.65 7.89
C PRO A 117 -5.88 15.48 7.58
N ARG A 118 -6.21 14.60 6.61
CA ARG A 118 -7.59 14.33 6.21
C ARG A 118 -8.24 13.24 7.07
N PHE A 119 -7.45 12.28 7.55
CA PHE A 119 -7.90 11.21 8.45
C PHE A 119 -8.22 11.70 9.86
N LYS A 120 -7.71 12.88 10.25
CA LYS A 120 -7.98 13.51 11.55
C LYS A 120 -9.37 14.17 11.65
N ARG A 121 -10.10 14.33 10.55
CA ARG A 121 -11.41 15.00 10.49
C ARG A 121 -12.54 13.99 10.39
#